data_AF-A0A5K1CM88-F1
#
_entry.id   AF-A0A5K1CM88-F1
#
_cell.length_a   1.000
_cell.length_b   1.000
_cell.length_c   1.000
_cell.angle_alpha   90.00
_cell.angle_beta   90.00
_cell.angle_gamma   90.00
#
_symmetry.space_group_name_H-M   'P 1'
#
loop_
_entity.id
_entity.type
_entity.pdbx_description
1 polymer ?
#
loop_
_entity_poly.entity_id
_entity_poly.type
_entity_poly.pdbx_seq_one_letter_code
_entity_poly.pdbx_strand_id
1 'polypeptide(L)' 'RKSPVRHKEKVYVGCGAGFGGDRPLGALKLLQRVPHLDYLVLECLAERTLADRYQIMMSGGDGFDSR' A
#
# COMPACT_ATOMS: atom_id res chain seq x y z
N ARG A 1 21.61 -19.81 0.37
CA ARG A 1 20.28 -19.30 0.79
C ARG A 1 19.41 -20.51 1.09
N LYS A 2 18.78 -20.61 2.28
CA LYS A 2 17.82 -21.69 2.55
C LYS A 2 16.63 -21.55 1.60
N SER A 3 16.12 -22.67 1.09
CA SER A 3 14.90 -22.68 0.26
C SER A 3 13.74 -22.11 1.08
N PRO A 4 12.93 -21.18 0.51
CA PRO A 4 11.79 -20.62 1.23
C PRO A 4 10.78 -21.72 1.53
N VAL A 5 10.26 -21.74 2.76
CA VAL A 5 9.20 -22.65 3.19
C VAL A 5 7.87 -22.07 2.73
N ARG A 6 7.06 -22.86 2.04
CA ARG A 6 5.70 -22.48 1.68
C ARG A 6 4.82 -22.57 2.93
N HIS A 7 4.28 -21.45 3.39
CA HIS A 7 3.42 -21.40 4.58
C HIS A 7 1.92 -21.57 4.27
N LYS A 8 1.47 -21.17 3.08
CA LYS A 8 0.08 -21.32 2.62
C LYS A 8 0.01 -21.64 1.14
N GLU A 9 -1.05 -22.32 0.72
CA GLU A 9 -1.31 -22.66 -0.67
C GLU A 9 -1.82 -21.46 -1.48
N LYS A 10 -2.57 -20.57 -0.83
CA LYS A 10 -3.12 -19.34 -1.42
C LYS A 10 -2.97 -18.17 -0.47
N VAL A 11 -2.67 -17.00 -1.02
CA VAL A 11 -2.54 -15.72 -0.29
C VAL A 11 -3.36 -14.67 -1.03
N TYR A 12 -4.09 -13.84 -0.28
CA TYR A 12 -4.89 -12.76 -0.81
C TYR A 12 -4.23 -11.43 -0.48
N VAL A 13 -3.94 -10.65 -1.51
CA VAL A 13 -3.38 -9.30 -1.37
C VAL A 13 -4.37 -8.33 -1.97
N GLY A 14 -5.01 -7.55 -1.09
CA GLY A 14 -5.94 -6.50 -1.48
C GLY A 14 -5.16 -5.23 -1.74
N CYS A 15 -5.39 -4.64 -2.90
CA CYS A 15 -4.63 -3.51 -3.35
C CYS A 15 -5.65 -2.45 -3.86
N GLY A 16 -5.77 -1.30 -3.18
CA GLY A 16 -6.70 -0.21 -3.53
C GLY A 16 -6.14 0.74 -4.59
N ALA A 17 -6.98 1.56 -5.25
CA ALA A 17 -6.46 2.60 -6.16
C ALA A 17 -5.62 3.61 -5.35
N GLY A 18 -4.34 3.81 -5.73
CA GLY A 18 -3.44 4.74 -5.03
C GLY A 18 -2.21 4.13 -4.35
N PHE A 19 -1.64 3.05 -4.88
CA PHE A 19 -0.43 2.36 -4.37
C PHE A 19 0.83 3.20 -4.20
N GLY A 20 0.86 4.44 -4.73
CA GLY A 20 2.08 5.26 -4.70
C GLY A 20 2.61 5.51 -3.29
N GLY A 21 1.74 5.52 -2.29
CA GLY A 21 2.11 5.67 -0.88
C GLY A 21 2.25 4.36 -0.09
N ASP A 22 2.00 3.21 -0.72
CA ASP A 22 2.09 1.93 -0.04
C ASP A 22 3.53 1.60 0.34
N ARG A 23 3.68 0.82 1.41
CA ARG A 23 4.98 0.42 1.94
C ARG A 23 5.24 -1.07 1.67
N PRO A 24 5.57 -1.46 0.41
CA PRO A 24 5.75 -2.87 0.05
C PRO A 24 6.89 -3.55 0.84
N LEU A 25 7.93 -2.80 1.21
CA LEU A 25 8.99 -3.32 2.08
C LEU A 25 8.51 -3.54 3.52
N GLY A 26 7.56 -2.76 4.01
CA GLY A 26 6.92 -2.97 5.31
C GLY A 26 6.04 -4.21 5.28
N ALA A 27 5.21 -4.36 4.25
CA ALA A 27 4.43 -5.55 3.96
C ALA A 27 5.30 -6.82 3.91
N LEU A 28 6.42 -6.77 3.19
CA LEU A 28 7.36 -7.89 3.09
C LEU A 28 7.93 -8.29 4.46
N LYS A 29 8.30 -7.31 5.30
CA LYS A 29 8.78 -7.59 6.66
C LYS A 29 7.72 -8.29 7.50
N LEU A 30 6.45 -7.91 7.37
CA LEU A 30 5.34 -8.58 8.07
C LEU A 30 5.19 -10.03 7.58
N LEU A 31 5.16 -10.25 6.26
CA LEU A 31 5.08 -11.58 5.66
C LEU A 31 6.22 -12.51 6.09
N GLN A 32 7.40 -11.97 6.36
CA GLN A 32 8.58 -12.74 6.80
C GLN A 32 8.58 -13.06 8.29
N ARG A 33 7.93 -12.24 9.13
CA ARG A 33 8.06 -12.31 10.60
C ARG A 33 6.82 -12.83 11.29
N VAL A 34 5.64 -12.65 10.69
CA VAL A 34 4.36 -12.98 11.33
C VAL A 34 3.90 -14.36 10.84
N PRO A 35 3.95 -15.40 11.70
CA PRO A 35 3.38 -16.69 11.35
C PRO A 35 1.85 -16.58 11.22
N HIS A 36 1.27 -17.35 10.32
CA HIS A 36 -0.17 -17.43 10.10
C HIS A 36 -0.85 -16.11 9.68
N LEU A 37 -0.15 -15.18 9.02
CA LEU A 37 -0.78 -14.00 8.43
C LEU A 37 -1.70 -14.41 7.26
N ASP A 38 -3.02 -14.19 7.38
CA ASP A 38 -4.01 -14.56 6.36
C ASP A 38 -4.30 -13.46 5.35
N TYR A 39 -4.30 -12.22 5.82
CA TYR A 39 -4.69 -11.05 5.03
C TYR A 39 -3.68 -9.94 5.21
N LEU A 40 -3.37 -9.27 4.11
CA LEU A 40 -2.65 -8.02 4.09
C LEU A 40 -3.47 -7.03 3.27
N VAL A 41 -3.88 -5.95 3.93
CA VAL A 41 -4.59 -4.83 3.31
C VAL A 41 -3.65 -3.64 3.35
N LEU A 42 -3.38 -3.05 2.20
CA LEU A 42 -2.61 -1.82 2.11
C LEU A 42 -3.57 -0.62 2.25
N GLU A 43 -3.11 0.42 2.94
CA GLU A 43 -3.93 1.56 3.37
C GLU A 43 -4.66 2.19 2.17
N CYS A 44 -5.96 2.43 2.29
CA CYS A 44 -6.69 3.22 1.30
C CYS A 44 -6.35 4.70 1.51
N LEU A 45 -5.42 5.22 0.71
CA LEU A 45 -4.88 6.57 0.86
C LEU A 45 -5.72 7.67 0.19
N ALA A 46 -7.02 7.44 -0.03
CA ALA A 46 -7.88 8.39 -0.72
C ALA A 46 -7.92 9.75 -0.01
N GLU A 47 -8.07 9.74 1.32
CA GLU A 47 -8.14 10.96 2.15
C GLU A 47 -6.81 11.73 2.15
N ARG A 48 -5.68 11.02 2.22
CA ARG A 48 -4.34 11.63 2.12
C ARG A 48 -4.12 12.24 0.75
N THR A 49 -4.48 11.52 -0.30
CA THR A 49 -4.41 12.02 -1.68
C THR A 49 -5.27 13.26 -1.84
N LEU A 50 -6.48 13.27 -1.30
CA LEU A 50 -7.37 14.44 -1.32
C LEU A 50 -6.75 15.62 -0.56
N ALA A 51 -6.24 15.40 0.65
CA ALA A 51 -5.59 16.43 1.46
C ALA A 51 -4.38 17.05 0.74
N ASP A 52 -3.50 16.22 0.20
CA ASP A 52 -2.29 16.66 -0.51
C ASP A 52 -2.65 17.49 -1.74
N ARG A 53 -3.61 17.01 -2.55
CA ARG A 53 -4.07 17.74 -3.74
C ARG A 53 -4.81 19.02 -3.38
N TYR A 54 -5.56 19.04 -2.28
CA TYR A 54 -6.21 20.25 -1.77
C TYR A 54 -5.18 21.31 -1.35
N GLN A 55 -4.09 20.92 -0.68
CA GLN A 55 -3.02 21.86 -0.33
C GLN A 55 -2.34 22.46 -1.58
N ILE A 56 -2.08 21.64 -2.60
CA ILE A 56 -1.53 22.11 -3.88
C ILE A 56 -2.49 23.12 -4.54
N MET A 57 -3.78 22.81 -4.55
CA MET A 57 -4.82 23.72 -5.06
C MET A 57 -4.82 25.06 -4.32
N MET A 58 -4.75 25.03 -2.99
CA MET A 58 -4.67 26.24 -2.16
C MET A 58 -3.41 27.08 -2.44
N SER A 59 -2.33 26.45 -2.91
CA SER A 59 -1.09 27.14 -3.33
C SER A 59 -1.09 27.62 -4.79
N GLY A 60 -2.19 27.45 -5.52
CA GLY A 60 -2.33 27.89 -6.92
C GLY A 60 -1.93 26.85 -7.96
N GLY A 61 -1.72 25.59 -7.57
CA GLY A 61 -1.53 24.46 -8.50
C GLY A 61 -2.83 23.73 -8.81
N ASP A 62 -2.75 22.68 -9.63
CA ASP A 62 -3.91 21.85 -9.96
C ASP A 62 -4.29 20.92 -8.80
N GLY A 63 -5.59 20.86 -8.46
CA GLY A 63 -6.14 19.98 -7.43
C GLY A 63 -6.31 18.52 -7.86
N PHE A 64 -5.73 18.12 -8.98
CA PHE A 64 -5.80 16.78 -9.53
C PHE A 64 -4.51 16.47 -10.32
N ASP A 65 -4.30 15.20 -10.69
CA ASP A 65 -3.23 14.85 -11.63
C ASP A 65 -3.78 14.95 -13.06
N SER A 66 -3.24 15.85 -13.86
CA SER A 66 -3.66 16.09 -15.24
C SER A 66 -3.01 15.14 -16.25
N ARG A 67 -2.19 14.19 -15.78
CA ARG A 67 -1.59 13.13 -16.60
C ARG A 67 -2.57 12.06 -17.05
#